data_AF-A0A9Y2AZK0-F1
#
_entry.id   AF-A0A9Y2AZK0-F1
#
_cell.length_a   1.000
_cell.length_b   1.000
_cell.length_c   1.000
_cell.angle_alpha   90.00
_cell.angle_beta   90.00
_cell.angle_gamma   90.00
#
_symmetry.space_group_name_H-M   'P 1'
#
loop_
_entity.id
_entity.type
_entity.pdbx_description
1 polymer ?
#
loop_
_entity_poly.entity_id
_entity_poly.type
_entity_poly.pdbx_seq_one_letter_code
_entity_poly.pdbx_strand_id
1 'polypeptide(L)'
;MRYSSQVKPISYLKANAAEVLLDLAERREPLVITQNGEAKAVIQDVATFEETQEALALLKLLAIGNQDIEAGRTKPARSVVARLRKKAASS
;
A
#
# COMPACT_ATOMS: atom_id res chain seq x y z
N MET A 1 -14.05 1.91 -8.78
CA MET A 1 -13.50 3.27 -9.02
C MET A 1 -13.68 3.60 -10.50
N ARG A 2 -14.24 4.76 -10.85
CA ARG A 2 -14.35 5.21 -12.25
C ARG A 2 -13.21 6.20 -12.53
N TYR A 3 -12.18 5.73 -13.22
CA TYR A 3 -11.03 6.55 -13.63
C TYR A 3 -11.28 7.37 -14.90
N SER A 4 -12.53 7.55 -15.34
CA SER A 4 -12.82 8.15 -16.65
C SER A 4 -12.30 9.58 -16.81
N SER A 5 -12.18 10.35 -15.71
CA SER A 5 -11.55 11.68 -15.67
C SER A 5 -10.04 11.64 -15.39
N GLN A 6 -9.54 10.50 -14.90
CA GLN A 6 -8.18 10.24 -14.42
C GLN A 6 -7.32 9.51 -15.48
N VAL A 7 -7.76 9.49 -16.74
CA VAL A 7 -7.01 8.90 -17.84
C VAL A 7 -6.49 10.01 -18.73
N LYS A 8 -5.16 10.09 -18.90
CA LYS A 8 -4.50 11.10 -19.73
C LYS A 8 -3.44 10.45 -20.63
N PRO A 9 -3.26 10.93 -21.88
CA PRO A 9 -2.19 10.45 -22.74
C PRO A 9 -0.82 10.89 -22.20
N ILE A 10 0.23 10.14 -22.52
CA ILE A 10 1.61 10.46 -22.14
C ILE A 10 2.06 11.86 -22.61
N SER A 11 1.51 12.36 -23.72
CA SER A 11 1.76 13.73 -24.18
C SER A 11 1.25 14.80 -23.22
N TYR A 12 0.13 14.56 -22.54
CA TYR A 12 -0.41 15.49 -21.53
C TYR A 12 0.52 15.59 -20.32
N LEU A 13 1.04 14.45 -19.84
CA LEU A 13 2.00 14.42 -18.73
C LEU A 13 3.29 15.18 -19.09
N LYS A 14 3.80 15.00 -20.31
CA LYS A 14 5.00 15.70 -20.79
C LYS A 14 4.82 17.23 -20.80
N ALA A 15 3.62 17.70 -21.16
CA ALA A 15 3.32 19.13 -21.23
C ALA A 15 3.01 19.75 -19.86
N ASN A 16 2.43 18.99 -18.92
CA ASN A 16 1.85 19.53 -17.68
C ASN A 16 2.39 18.84 -16.42
N ALA A 17 3.66 18.39 -16.43
CA ALA A 17 4.22 17.56 -15.36
C ALA A 17 4.10 18.19 -13.96
N ALA A 18 4.40 19.49 -13.83
CA ALA A 18 4.35 20.19 -12.55
C ALA A 18 2.92 20.26 -11.98
N GLU A 19 1.93 20.58 -12.81
CA GLU A 19 0.51 20.62 -12.42
C GLU A 19 0.00 19.23 -12.04
N VAL A 20 0.35 18.21 -12.82
CA VAL A 20 -0.01 16.82 -12.51
C VAL A 20 0.55 16.40 -11.15
N LEU A 21 1.81 16.74 -10.84
CA LEU A 21 2.41 16.40 -9.55
C LEU A 21 1.73 17.13 -8.38
N LEU A 22 1.34 18.39 -8.57
CA LEU A 22 0.59 19.16 -7.58
C LEU A 22 -0.79 18.51 -7.32
N ASP A 23 -1.54 18.23 -8.39
CA ASP A 23 -2.87 17.62 -8.30
C ASP A 23 -2.83 16.24 -7.62
N LEU A 24 -1.81 15.42 -7.93
CA LEU A 24 -1.63 14.11 -7.29
C LEU A 24 -1.39 14.24 -5.79
N ALA A 25 -0.58 15.20 -5.37
CA ALA A 25 -0.29 15.43 -3.95
C ALA A 25 -1.49 15.99 -3.18
N GLU A 26 -2.26 16.90 -3.79
CA GLU A 26 -3.42 17.54 -3.16
C GLU A 26 -4.65 16.64 -3.12
N ARG A 27 -4.96 15.96 -4.24
CA ARG A 27 -6.17 15.14 -4.37
C ARG A 27 -5.97 13.70 -3.94
N ARG A 28 -4.72 13.21 -3.86
CA ARG A 28 -4.35 11.81 -3.54
C ARG A 28 -5.07 10.80 -4.42
N GLU A 29 -5.14 11.11 -5.70
CA GLU A 29 -6.07 10.47 -6.62
C GLU A 29 -5.27 10.03 -7.86
N PRO A 30 -5.08 8.72 -8.11
CA PRO A 30 -4.08 8.24 -9.07
C PRO A 30 -4.48 8.49 -10.53
N LEU A 31 -3.49 8.83 -11.35
CA LEU A 31 -3.64 9.11 -12.78
C LEU A 31 -3.18 7.92 -13.64
N VAL A 32 -4.05 7.45 -14.52
CA VAL A 32 -3.73 6.43 -15.53
C VAL A 32 -3.16 7.10 -16.79
N ILE A 33 -1.98 6.67 -17.19
CA ILE A 33 -1.29 7.16 -18.38
C ILE A 33 -1.50 6.20 -19.55
N THR A 34 -1.92 6.75 -20.70
CA THR A 34 -2.06 6.01 -21.95
C THR A 34 -0.99 6.35 -22.98
N GLN A 35 -0.66 5.37 -23.82
CA GLN A 35 0.15 5.57 -25.03
C GLN A 35 -0.57 4.87 -26.18
N ASN A 36 -0.79 5.60 -27.27
CA ASN A 36 -1.54 5.12 -28.44
C ASN A 36 -2.96 4.60 -28.06
N GLY A 37 -3.60 5.24 -27.07
CA GLY A 37 -4.94 4.86 -26.59
C GLY A 37 -4.97 3.74 -25.56
N GLU A 38 -3.86 3.06 -25.30
CA GLU A 38 -3.78 1.95 -24.34
C GLU A 38 -3.20 2.39 -23.01
N ALA A 39 -3.77 1.95 -21.89
CA ALA A 39 -3.21 2.18 -20.56
C ALA A 39 -1.85 1.47 -20.41
N LYS A 40 -0.83 2.21 -19.97
CA LYS A 40 0.55 1.69 -19.81
C LYS A 40 1.12 1.89 -18.42
N ALA A 41 0.67 2.91 -17.68
CA ALA A 41 1.17 3.20 -16.34
C ALA A 41 0.11 3.85 -15.47
N VAL A 42 0.34 3.82 -14.15
CA VAL A 42 -0.41 4.59 -13.15
C VAL A 42 0.61 5.43 -12.38
N ILE A 43 0.31 6.70 -12.19
CA ILE A 43 1.08 7.63 -11.37
C ILE A 43 0.25 8.00 -10.15
N GLN A 44 0.86 8.02 -8.99
CA GLN A 44 0.25 8.41 -7.72
C GLN A 44 1.28 9.11 -6.85
N ASP A 45 0.85 9.83 -5.82
CA ASP A 45 1.75 10.41 -4.84
C ASP A 45 2.39 9.33 -3.94
N VAL A 46 3.54 9.67 -3.36
CA VAL A 46 4.34 8.72 -2.58
C VAL A 46 3.63 8.30 -1.30
N ALA A 47 2.96 9.22 -0.61
CA ALA A 47 2.28 8.91 0.66
C ALA A 47 1.15 7.88 0.44
N THR A 48 0.31 8.08 -0.58
CA THR A 48 -0.74 7.13 -0.94
C THR A 48 -0.16 5.78 -1.38
N PHE A 49 0.96 5.76 -2.10
CA PHE A 49 1.65 4.52 -2.46
C PHE A 49 2.12 3.75 -1.23
N GLU A 50 2.79 4.44 -0.28
CA GLU A 50 3.28 3.85 0.96
C GLU A 50 2.13 3.32 1.83
N GLU A 51 1.08 4.12 2.04
CA GLU A 51 -0.14 3.72 2.77
C GLU A 51 -0.75 2.44 2.15
N THR A 52 -0.78 2.34 0.82
CA THR A 52 -1.24 1.15 0.11
C THR A 52 -0.33 -0.06 0.35
N GLN A 53 1.00 0.12 0.32
CA GLN A 53 1.95 -0.96 0.61
C GLN A 53 1.81 -1.47 2.04
N GLU A 54 1.64 -0.58 3.02
CA GLU A 54 1.42 -0.92 4.42
C GLU A 54 0.12 -1.70 4.62
N ALA A 55 -0.97 -1.25 3.98
CA ALA A 55 -2.25 -1.96 4.02
C ALA A 55 -2.15 -3.38 3.45
N LEU A 56 -1.47 -3.56 2.31
CA LEU A 56 -1.22 -4.88 1.72
C LEU A 56 -0.37 -5.77 2.64
N ALA A 57 0.66 -5.19 3.28
CA ALA A 57 1.48 -5.92 4.24
C ALA A 57 0.66 -6.39 5.45
N LEU A 58 -0.20 -5.53 5.99
CA LEU A 58 -1.10 -5.90 7.09
C LEU A 58 -2.08 -6.99 6.68
N LEU A 59 -2.72 -6.87 5.52
CA LEU A 59 -3.63 -7.90 5.00
C LEU A 59 -2.92 -9.26 4.85
N LYS A 60 -1.66 -9.26 4.40
CA LYS A 60 -0.84 -10.48 4.33
C LYS A 60 -0.56 -11.07 5.71
N LEU A 61 -0.20 -10.24 6.70
CA LEU A 61 0.01 -10.69 8.08
C LEU A 61 -1.26 -11.30 8.68
N LEU A 62 -2.41 -10.69 8.45
CA LEU A 62 -3.70 -11.20 8.90
C LEU A 62 -4.04 -12.54 8.24
N ALA A 63 -3.81 -12.67 6.93
CA ALA A 63 -4.03 -13.92 6.21
C ALA A 63 -3.16 -15.06 6.77
N ILE A 64 -1.88 -14.79 7.02
CA ILE A 64 -0.96 -15.75 7.66
C ILE A 64 -1.43 -16.10 9.07
N GLY A 65 -1.81 -15.09 9.87
CA GLY A 65 -2.31 -15.30 11.23
C GLY A 65 -3.57 -16.18 11.26
N ASN A 66 -4.50 -15.98 10.34
CA ASN A 66 -5.69 -16.81 10.21
C ASN A 66 -5.33 -18.27 9.88
N GLN A 67 -4.39 -18.50 8.97
CA GLN A 67 -3.90 -19.85 8.65
C GLN A 67 -3.19 -20.52 9.84
N ASP A 68 -2.45 -19.76 10.66
CA ASP A 68 -1.82 -20.27 11.87
C ASP A 68 -2.85 -20.65 12.94
N ILE A 69 -3.93 -19.89 13.07
CA ILE A 69 -5.04 -20.22 13.97
C ILE A 69 -5.69 -21.53 13.55
N GLU A 70 -6.06 -21.65 12.27
CA GLU A 70 -6.71 -22.85 11.72
C GLU A 70 -5.83 -24.10 11.88
N ALA A 71 -4.52 -23.96 11.68
CA ALA A 71 -3.56 -25.05 11.85
C ALA A 71 -3.12 -25.30 13.31
N GLY A 72 -3.68 -24.59 14.29
CA GLY A 72 -3.32 -24.73 15.70
C GLY A 72 -1.90 -24.24 16.04
N ARG A 73 -1.24 -23.47 15.17
CA ARG A 73 0.11 -22.92 15.36
C ARG A 73 0.12 -21.65 16.22
N THR A 74 -0.62 -21.66 17.33
CA THR A 74 -0.75 -20.52 18.24
C THR A 74 -0.06 -20.78 19.58
N LYS A 75 0.22 -19.71 20.33
CA LYS A 75 0.74 -19.80 21.70
C LYS A 75 -0.13 -18.95 22.63
N PRO A 76 -0.39 -19.40 23.87
CA PRO A 76 -1.10 -18.57 24.85
C PRO A 76 -0.34 -17.26 25.10
N ALA A 77 -1.05 -16.13 25.04
CA ALA A 77 -0.46 -14.80 25.20
C ALA A 77 0.31 -14.65 26.53
N ARG A 78 -0.23 -15.19 27.63
CA ARG A 78 0.40 -15.17 28.96
C ARG A 78 1.80 -15.81 28.94
N SER A 79 1.94 -16.94 28.25
CA SER A 79 3.22 -17.66 28.13
C SER A 79 4.24 -16.86 27.33
N VAL A 80 3.81 -16.17 26.28
CA VAL A 80 4.69 -15.29 25.47
C VAL A 80 5.17 -14.10 26.29
N VAL A 81 4.27 -13.40 26.99
CA VAL A 81 4.62 -12.23 27.83
C VAL A 81 5.59 -12.61 28.94
N ALA A 82 5.35 -13.73 29.64
CA ALA A 82 6.26 -14.22 30.69
C ALA A 82 7.68 -14.49 30.14
N ARG A 83 7.77 -15.13 28.96
CA ARG A 83 9.04 -15.41 28.29
C ARG A 83 9.79 -14.13 27.89
N LEU A 84 9.09 -13.13 27.35
CA LEU A 84 9.70 -11.86 26.95
C LEU A 84 10.23 -11.08 28.16
N ARG A 85 9.46 -11.03 29.27
CA ARG A 85 9.91 -10.39 30.52
C ARG A 85 11.16 -11.05 31.09
N LYS A 86 11.20 -12.38 31.11
CA LYS A 86 12.39 -13.13 31.57
C LYS A 86 13.62 -12.79 30.73
N LYS A 87 13.47 -12.68 29.40
CA LYS A 87 14.58 -12.31 28.50
C LYS A 87 15.09 -10.89 28.77
N ALA A 88 14.19 -9.93 28.93
CA ALA A 88 14.54 -8.53 29.22
C ALA A 88 15.26 -8.35 30.57
N ALA A 89 14.96 -9.18 31.57
CA ALA A 89 15.62 -9.16 32.87
C ALA A 89 16.99 -9.87 32.89
N SER A 90 17.35 -10.58 31.82
CA SER A 90 18.62 -11.32 31.67
C SER A 90 19.60 -10.67 30.69
N SER A 91 19.25 -9.49 30.15
CA SER A 91 20.11 -8.62 29.33
C SER A 91 20.49 -7.40 30.13
#